data_AF-C5S3U5-F1
#
_entry.id   AF-C5S3U5-F1
#
_cell.length_a   1.000
_cell.length_b   1.000
_cell.length_c   1.000
_cell.angle_alpha   90.00
_cell.angle_beta   90.00
_cell.angle_gamma   90.00
#
_symmetry.space_group_name_H-M   'P 1'
#
loop_
_entity.id
_entity.type
_entity.pdbx_description
1 polymer ?
#
loop_
_entity_poly.entity_id
_entity_poly.type
_entity_poly.pdbx_seq_one_letter_code
_entity_poly.pdbx_strand_id
1 'polypeptide(L)'
;MPVNKAFLNIILIYQVEEIYEDLLCLSVRLCYNQQPVNITYPKTISTYLKSNIMKTHEKIRQLREARQWTQEEMATKLSMSTQGYAKIERGDTRSNLDRLEQISEVFGIDMVELLSFGEEGKISFNNSANNSTFNNACFAITGGDLNLEINRLQLIISHKDEIIETLKRENNLLQEINNLLKDNKK
;
A
#
# COMPACT_ATOMS: atom_id res chain seq x y z
N MET A 1 -29.70 8.27 9.90
CA MET A 1 -28.57 8.86 9.13
C MET A 1 -27.52 7.78 8.94
N PRO A 2 -27.10 7.47 7.71
CA PRO A 2 -26.12 6.40 7.50
C PRO A 2 -24.73 6.92 7.89
N VAL A 3 -24.15 6.30 8.92
CA VAL A 3 -22.75 6.56 9.31
C VAL A 3 -21.87 6.04 8.17
N ASN A 4 -21.11 6.94 7.57
CA ASN A 4 -20.26 6.66 6.41
C ASN A 4 -19.19 5.62 6.78
N LYS A 5 -19.13 4.49 6.04
CA LYS A 5 -18.13 3.42 6.24
C LYS A 5 -16.69 3.92 6.26
N ALA A 6 -16.39 5.03 5.57
CA ALA A 6 -15.07 5.66 5.61
C ALA A 6 -14.74 6.21 7.00
N PHE A 7 -15.72 6.75 7.73
CA PHE A 7 -15.54 7.29 9.07
C PHE A 7 -15.30 6.17 10.10
N LEU A 8 -15.99 5.04 9.96
CA LEU A 8 -15.76 3.85 10.79
C LEU A 8 -14.38 3.21 10.52
N ASN A 9 -13.92 3.19 9.27
CA ASN A 9 -12.58 2.68 8.94
C ASN A 9 -11.47 3.58 9.48
N ILE A 10 -11.64 4.90 9.44
CA ILE A 10 -10.67 5.85 10.00
C ILE A 10 -10.59 5.68 11.53
N ILE A 11 -11.73 5.56 12.22
CA ILE A 11 -11.77 5.33 13.67
C ILE A 11 -11.13 3.97 14.03
N LEU A 12 -11.37 2.91 13.24
CA LEU A 12 -10.73 1.61 13.42
C LEU A 12 -9.21 1.66 13.20
N ILE A 13 -8.72 2.44 12.23
CA ILE A 13 -7.28 2.63 11.99
C ILE A 13 -6.63 3.34 13.18
N TYR A 14 -7.24 4.42 13.70
CA TYR A 14 -6.71 5.12 14.88
C TYR A 14 -6.76 4.27 16.16
N GLN A 15 -7.82 3.47 16.35
CA GLN A 15 -7.91 2.56 17.50
C GLN A 15 -6.92 1.38 17.41
N VAL A 16 -6.52 0.95 16.20
CA VAL A 16 -5.51 -0.10 16.00
C VAL A 16 -4.09 0.42 16.27
N GLU A 17 -3.80 1.70 16.01
CA GLU A 17 -2.50 2.32 16.31
C GLU A 17 -2.22 2.40 17.83
N GLU A 18 -3.21 2.74 18.66
CA GLU A 18 -3.04 2.78 20.13
C GLU A 18 -2.82 1.37 20.73
N ILE A 19 -3.52 0.35 20.20
CA ILE A 19 -3.45 -1.02 20.73
C ILE A 19 -2.10 -1.69 20.39
N TYR A 20 -1.47 -1.35 19.26
CA TYR A 20 -0.19 -1.93 18.84
C TYR A 20 1.01 -1.47 19.67
N GLU A 21 1.04 -0.20 20.09
CA GLU A 21 2.09 0.35 20.97
C GLU A 21 2.04 -0.30 22.36
N ASP A 22 0.82 -0.52 22.89
CA ASP A 22 0.63 -1.17 24.19
C ASP A 22 0.94 -2.67 24.16
N LEU A 23 0.58 -3.39 23.09
CA LEU A 23 0.88 -4.83 22.94
C LEU A 23 2.37 -5.11 22.71
N LEU A 24 3.09 -4.24 22.00
CA LEU A 24 4.55 -4.36 21.85
C LEU A 24 5.28 -4.07 23.17
N CYS A 25 4.81 -3.10 23.95
CA CYS A 25 5.37 -2.83 25.27
C CYS A 25 5.10 -3.98 26.25
N LEU A 26 3.91 -4.59 26.19
CA LEU A 26 3.55 -5.74 27.03
C LEU A 26 4.31 -7.02 26.65
N SER A 27 4.55 -7.29 25.37
CA SER A 27 5.32 -8.46 24.92
C SER A 27 6.80 -8.36 25.33
N VAL A 28 7.39 -7.17 25.28
CA VAL A 28 8.76 -6.91 25.72
C VAL A 28 8.89 -7.00 27.26
N ARG A 29 7.86 -6.61 28.01
CA ARG A 29 7.88 -6.61 29.48
C ARG A 29 7.60 -7.98 30.11
N LEU A 30 6.87 -8.86 29.42
CA LEU A 30 6.61 -10.23 29.86
C LEU A 30 7.81 -11.17 29.60
N CYS A 31 8.70 -10.84 28.67
CA CYS A 31 9.83 -11.70 28.29
C CYS A 31 11.14 -11.46 29.07
N TYR A 32 11.30 -10.33 29.79
CA TYR A 32 12.57 -10.00 30.47
C TYR A 32 12.38 -9.59 31.93
N ASN A 33 12.65 -10.55 32.83
CA ASN A 33 12.84 -10.29 34.25
C ASN A 33 14.13 -9.47 34.47
N GLN A 34 13.95 -8.20 34.83
CA GLN A 34 14.84 -7.29 35.56
C GLN A 34 16.36 -7.35 35.26
N GLN A 35 16.80 -6.64 34.21
CA GLN A 35 17.94 -5.71 34.30
C GLN A 35 17.69 -4.52 33.34
N PRO A 36 17.96 -3.26 33.73
CA PRO A 36 17.76 -2.12 32.85
C PRO A 36 18.83 -2.11 31.76
N VAL A 37 18.51 -2.68 30.60
CA VAL A 37 19.33 -2.51 29.40
C VAL A 37 19.03 -1.11 28.86
N ASN A 38 20.05 -0.26 28.74
CA ASN A 38 19.91 1.04 28.09
C ASN A 38 19.82 0.82 26.58
N ILE A 39 18.63 0.44 26.12
CA ILE A 39 18.34 0.29 24.70
C ILE A 39 18.12 1.70 24.15
N THR A 40 19.09 2.21 23.40
CA THR A 40 18.83 3.35 22.53
C THR A 40 17.83 2.86 21.48
N TYR A 41 16.59 3.32 21.56
CA TYR A 41 15.57 2.94 20.59
C TYR A 41 16.02 3.40 19.20
N PRO A 42 16.22 2.50 18.23
CA PRO A 42 16.42 2.90 16.86
C PRO A 42 15.20 3.73 16.43
N LYS A 43 15.46 4.83 15.70
CA LYS A 43 14.48 5.80 15.21
C LYS A 43 13.13 5.11 14.89
N THR A 44 12.02 5.68 15.36
CA THR A 44 10.68 5.08 15.24
C THR A 44 10.40 4.54 13.83
N ILE A 45 9.61 3.49 13.70
CA ILE A 45 9.19 2.93 12.39
C ILE A 45 8.63 4.03 11.48
N SER A 46 7.92 5.02 12.05
CA SER A 46 7.47 6.24 11.37
C SER A 46 8.60 7.04 10.68
N THR A 47 9.79 7.08 11.29
CA THR A 47 10.98 7.73 10.74
C THR A 47 11.58 6.95 9.56
N TYR A 48 11.63 5.61 9.65
CA TYR A 48 12.09 4.75 8.55
C TYR A 48 11.10 4.73 7.38
N LEU A 49 9.80 4.73 7.65
CA LEU A 49 8.77 4.82 6.61
C LEU A 49 8.75 6.19 5.93
N LYS A 50 9.05 7.28 6.66
CA LYS A 50 9.20 8.63 6.06
C LYS A 50 10.42 8.77 5.14
N SER A 51 11.48 7.97 5.30
CA SER A 51 12.70 8.12 4.50
C SER A 51 12.67 7.43 3.14
N ASN A 52 11.75 6.48 2.93
CA ASN A 52 11.71 5.66 1.71
C ASN A 52 10.60 6.04 0.74
N ILE A 53 9.80 7.08 1.03
CA ILE A 53 8.76 7.57 0.13
C ILE A 53 9.34 8.70 -0.73
N MET A 54 9.58 8.41 -2.01
CA MET A 54 9.98 9.43 -2.98
C MET A 54 8.94 10.53 -3.06
N LYS A 55 9.37 11.77 -2.89
CA LYS A 55 8.48 12.94 -2.95
C LYS A 55 8.30 13.42 -4.40
N THR A 56 7.18 14.08 -4.69
CA THR A 56 6.87 14.60 -6.03
C THR A 56 7.98 15.49 -6.60
N HIS A 57 8.61 16.34 -5.77
CA HIS A 57 9.70 17.20 -6.24
C HIS A 57 10.98 16.43 -6.63
N GLU A 58 11.26 15.32 -5.95
CA GLU A 58 12.35 14.41 -6.31
C GLU A 58 12.04 13.70 -7.63
N LYS A 59 10.78 13.27 -7.84
CA LYS A 59 10.32 12.67 -9.10
C LYS A 59 10.44 13.64 -10.27
N ILE A 60 10.06 14.91 -10.09
CA ILE A 60 10.20 15.97 -11.11
C ILE A 60 11.67 16.10 -11.52
N ARG A 61 12.58 16.11 -10.55
CA ARG A 61 14.03 16.15 -10.81
C ARG A 61 14.52 14.93 -11.59
N GLN A 62 14.12 13.72 -11.19
CA GLN A 62 14.50 12.49 -11.87
C GLN A 62 13.98 12.45 -13.31
N LEU A 63 12.73 12.84 -13.56
CA LEU A 63 12.16 12.91 -14.90
C LEU A 63 12.92 13.91 -15.79
N ARG A 64 13.33 15.05 -15.24
CA ARG A 64 14.16 16.02 -15.95
C ARG A 64 15.52 15.43 -16.31
N GLU A 65 16.20 14.82 -15.35
CA GLU A 65 17.53 14.22 -15.52
C GLU A 65 17.50 13.04 -16.50
N ALA A 66 16.46 12.20 -16.46
CA ALA A 66 16.24 11.10 -17.41
C ALA A 66 16.07 11.60 -18.85
N ARG A 67 15.54 12.81 -19.04
CA ARG A 67 15.43 13.48 -20.35
C ARG A 67 16.66 14.30 -20.73
N GLN A 68 17.69 14.30 -19.87
CA GLN A 68 18.91 15.08 -20.03
C GLN A 68 18.65 16.60 -20.18
N TRP A 69 17.56 17.09 -19.60
CA TRP A 69 17.22 18.52 -19.64
C TRP A 69 17.93 19.26 -18.51
N THR A 70 18.44 20.44 -18.82
CA THR A 70 18.92 21.41 -17.83
C THR A 70 17.74 22.03 -17.06
N GLN A 71 18.01 22.60 -15.89
CA GLN A 71 16.99 23.34 -15.15
C GLN A 71 16.48 24.56 -15.93
N GLU A 72 17.33 25.17 -16.77
CA GLU A 72 16.97 26.30 -17.63
C GLU A 72 16.02 25.89 -18.76
N GLU A 73 16.29 24.77 -19.43
CA GLU A 73 15.40 24.23 -20.46
C GLU A 73 14.03 23.87 -19.89
N MET A 74 13.98 23.23 -18.72
CA MET A 74 12.71 22.90 -18.06
C MET A 74 11.95 24.14 -17.59
N ALA A 75 12.65 25.13 -17.03
CA ALA A 75 12.05 26.40 -16.63
C ALA A 75 11.47 27.16 -17.85
N THR A 76 12.17 27.11 -18.99
CA THR A 76 11.70 27.68 -20.26
C THR A 76 10.41 27.00 -20.74
N LYS A 77 10.35 25.67 -20.70
CA LYS A 77 9.14 24.90 -21.05
C LYS A 77 7.95 25.24 -20.16
N LEU A 78 8.20 25.53 -18.88
CA LEU A 78 7.18 25.92 -17.89
C LEU A 78 6.88 27.42 -17.86
N SER A 79 7.51 28.21 -18.74
CA SER A 79 7.39 29.68 -18.76
C SER A 79 7.63 30.32 -17.38
N MET A 80 8.73 29.92 -16.72
CA MET A 80 9.10 30.42 -15.39
C MET A 80 10.60 30.69 -15.28
N SER A 81 11.03 31.34 -14.19
CA SER A 81 12.46 31.57 -13.95
C SER A 81 13.17 30.28 -13.53
N THR A 82 14.42 30.12 -13.96
CA THR A 82 15.29 28.99 -13.56
C THR A 82 15.40 28.86 -12.05
N GLN A 83 15.52 30.00 -11.35
CA GLN A 83 15.55 30.03 -9.88
C GLN A 83 14.23 29.54 -9.26
N GLY A 84 13.08 29.91 -9.85
CA GLY A 84 11.77 29.42 -9.42
C GLY A 84 11.64 27.92 -9.60
N TYR A 85 12.07 27.39 -10.74
CA TYR A 85 12.05 25.96 -11.01
C TYR A 85 12.98 25.18 -10.07
N ALA A 86 14.19 25.70 -9.80
CA ALA A 86 15.12 25.07 -8.87
C ALA A 86 14.57 24.96 -7.43
N LYS A 87 13.72 25.91 -7.00
CA LYS A 87 12.99 25.82 -5.71
C LYS A 87 11.96 24.69 -5.68
N ILE A 88 11.33 24.39 -6.82
CA ILE A 88 10.42 23.26 -6.95
C ILE A 88 11.17 21.96 -6.71
N GLU A 89 12.29 21.73 -7.40
CA GLU A 89 13.07 20.47 -7.26
C GLU A 89 13.61 20.24 -5.85
N ARG A 90 13.99 21.32 -5.14
CA ARG A 90 14.43 21.23 -3.73
C ARG A 90 13.29 21.02 -2.74
N GLY A 91 12.04 21.22 -3.15
CA GLY A 91 10.89 21.19 -2.25
C GLY A 91 10.72 22.45 -1.39
N ASP A 92 11.45 23.54 -1.70
CA ASP A 92 11.35 24.82 -0.99
C ASP A 92 10.00 25.52 -1.23
N THR A 93 9.33 25.17 -2.33
CA THR A 93 8.04 25.75 -2.72
C THR A 93 7.06 24.64 -3.05
N ARG A 94 5.88 24.68 -2.43
CA ARG A 94 4.79 23.77 -2.74
C ARG A 94 4.19 24.16 -4.09
N SER A 95 4.27 23.27 -5.07
CA SER A 95 3.60 23.47 -6.37
C SER A 95 2.08 23.38 -6.20
N ASN A 96 1.34 24.30 -6.81
CA ASN A 96 -0.13 24.21 -6.87
C ASN A 96 -0.56 23.19 -7.94
N LEU A 97 -1.86 22.89 -7.99
CA LEU A 97 -2.40 21.88 -8.91
C LEU A 97 -2.14 22.25 -10.38
N ASP A 98 -2.46 23.48 -10.78
CA ASP A 98 -2.25 23.96 -12.15
C ASP A 98 -0.78 23.85 -12.58
N ARG A 99 0.16 24.09 -11.66
CA ARG A 99 1.59 23.93 -11.96
C ARG A 99 1.98 22.48 -12.14
N LEU A 100 1.43 21.58 -11.31
CA LEU A 100 1.65 20.15 -11.45
C LEU A 100 1.08 19.62 -12.77
N GLU A 101 -0.05 20.16 -13.23
CA GLU A 101 -0.65 19.85 -14.53
C GLU A 101 0.28 20.25 -15.69
N GLN A 102 0.78 21.48 -15.66
CA GLN A 102 1.75 21.95 -16.66
C GLN A 102 3.02 21.10 -16.65
N ILE A 103 3.49 20.70 -15.47
CA ILE A 103 4.65 19.81 -15.35
C ILE A 103 4.36 18.44 -15.96
N SER A 104 3.19 17.85 -15.70
CA SER A 104 2.81 16.56 -16.30
C SER A 104 2.66 16.67 -17.82
N GLU A 105 2.12 17.78 -18.35
CA GLU A 105 2.03 18.05 -19.78
C GLU A 105 3.40 18.17 -20.45
N VAL A 106 4.33 18.90 -19.83
CA VAL A 106 5.72 19.02 -20.34
C VAL A 106 6.40 17.65 -20.38
N PHE A 107 6.11 16.79 -19.42
CA PHE A 107 6.57 15.41 -19.42
C PHE A 107 5.71 14.47 -20.27
N GLY A 108 4.55 14.88 -20.78
CA GLY A 108 3.64 13.99 -21.50
C GLY A 108 3.23 12.76 -20.70
N ILE A 109 3.09 12.90 -19.38
CA ILE A 109 2.60 11.86 -18.46
C ILE A 109 1.29 12.32 -17.82
N ASP A 110 0.57 11.39 -17.21
CA ASP A 110 -0.64 11.72 -16.46
C ASP A 110 -0.32 12.39 -15.11
N MET A 111 -1.21 13.26 -14.62
CA MET A 111 -1.03 13.91 -13.31
C MET A 111 -1.00 12.90 -12.16
N VAL A 112 -1.79 11.83 -12.24
CA VAL A 112 -1.77 10.74 -11.26
C VAL A 112 -0.43 10.01 -11.31
N GLU A 113 0.14 9.82 -12.51
CA GLU A 113 1.48 9.25 -12.66
C GLU A 113 2.53 10.14 -11.98
N LEU A 114 2.49 11.46 -12.19
CA LEU A 114 3.39 12.41 -11.54
C LEU A 114 3.28 12.39 -10.01
N LEU A 115 2.08 12.17 -9.47
CA LEU A 115 1.80 12.19 -8.02
C LEU A 115 1.93 10.82 -7.34
N SER A 116 2.07 9.73 -8.09
CA SER A 116 2.17 8.38 -7.55
C SER A 116 3.46 8.20 -6.74
N PHE A 117 3.32 7.65 -5.54
CA PHE A 117 4.39 7.33 -4.58
C PHE A 117 4.82 5.87 -4.76
N GLY A 118 6.13 5.58 -4.83
CA GLY A 118 6.67 4.23 -4.95
C GLY A 118 7.57 4.03 -6.19
N GLU A 119 8.37 2.97 -6.16
CA GLU A 119 9.46 2.68 -7.09
C GLU A 119 9.04 2.61 -8.58
N GLU A 120 10.06 2.82 -9.41
CA GLU A 120 10.13 2.87 -10.87
C GLU A 120 9.31 1.78 -11.62
N GLY A 121 7.99 1.90 -11.60
CA GLY A 121 7.10 1.17 -12.48
C GLY A 121 6.52 2.13 -13.49
N LYS A 122 6.91 2.03 -14.77
CA LYS A 122 6.18 2.64 -15.88
C LYS A 122 4.72 2.20 -15.80
N ILE A 123 3.85 3.04 -15.27
CA ILE A 123 2.40 2.83 -15.39
C ILE A 123 2.00 3.42 -16.74
N SER A 124 2.16 2.64 -17.80
CA SER A 124 1.58 3.01 -19.10
C SER A 124 0.06 2.89 -19.00
N PHE A 125 -0.60 4.03 -18.90
CA PHE A 125 -2.05 4.13 -19.03
C PHE A 125 -2.43 4.02 -20.51
N ASN A 126 -2.71 2.79 -20.96
CA ASN A 126 -3.47 2.63 -22.18
C ASN A 126 -4.91 3.04 -21.88
N ASN A 127 -5.35 4.15 -22.46
CA ASN A 127 -6.74 4.61 -22.44
C ASN A 127 -7.67 3.54 -23.05
N SER A 128 -8.09 2.59 -22.22
CA SER A 128 -9.17 1.66 -22.50
C SER A 128 -10.22 1.87 -21.43
N ALA A 129 -11.37 2.39 -21.86
CA ALA A 129 -12.49 2.85 -21.04
C ALA A 129 -13.21 1.69 -20.32
N ASN A 130 -12.51 0.98 -19.45
CA ASN A 130 -13.03 -0.12 -18.67
C ASN A 130 -12.94 0.21 -17.18
N ASN A 131 -14.05 0.00 -16.46
CA ASN A 131 -14.20 0.23 -15.02
C ASN A 131 -13.24 -0.62 -14.15
N SER A 132 -12.57 -1.62 -14.75
CA SER A 132 -11.49 -2.40 -14.13
C SER A 132 -10.19 -1.60 -13.94
N THR A 133 -9.94 -0.57 -14.77
CA THR A 133 -8.73 0.26 -14.70
C THR A 133 -8.71 1.14 -13.45
N PHE A 134 -9.87 1.60 -12.98
CA PHE A 134 -9.97 2.43 -11.77
C PHE A 134 -9.68 1.63 -10.49
N ASN A 135 -10.08 0.35 -10.46
CA ASN A 135 -9.77 -0.56 -9.36
C ASN A 135 -8.26 -0.88 -9.30
N ASN A 136 -7.63 -1.06 -10.46
CA ASN A 136 -6.17 -1.25 -10.54
C ASN A 136 -5.39 0.02 -10.17
N ALA A 137 -5.89 1.20 -10.55
CA ALA A 137 -5.30 2.48 -10.16
C ALA A 137 -5.39 2.71 -8.65
N CYS A 138 -6.53 2.41 -8.02
CA CYS A 138 -6.65 2.45 -6.56
C CYS A 138 -5.66 1.51 -5.87
N PHE A 139 -5.48 0.28 -6.36
CA PHE A 139 -4.57 -0.68 -5.75
C PHE A 139 -3.09 -0.22 -5.77
N ALA A 140 -2.66 0.41 -6.86
CA ALA A 140 -1.33 1.00 -6.99
C ALA A 140 -1.17 2.26 -6.11
N ILE A 141 -2.20 3.10 -5.99
CA ILE A 141 -2.17 4.35 -5.21
C ILE A 141 -2.26 4.08 -3.69
N THR A 142 -3.04 3.10 -3.27
CA THR A 142 -3.24 2.78 -1.84
C THR A 142 -2.16 1.86 -1.28
N GLY A 143 -1.16 1.48 -2.08
CA GLY A 143 -0.13 0.52 -1.65
C GLY A 143 -0.76 -0.79 -1.17
N GLY A 144 -1.66 -1.36 -1.97
CA GLY A 144 -2.12 -2.72 -1.74
C GLY A 144 -0.92 -3.65 -1.86
N ASP A 145 -0.24 -3.90 -0.75
CA ASP A 145 0.95 -4.75 -0.72
C ASP A 145 0.55 -6.11 -1.28
N LEU A 146 1.04 -6.47 -2.46
CA LEU A 146 0.72 -7.75 -3.09
C LEU A 146 1.00 -8.90 -2.11
N ASN A 147 1.97 -8.73 -1.20
CA ASN A 147 2.26 -9.70 -0.16
C ASN A 147 1.10 -9.87 0.82
N LEU A 148 0.36 -8.82 1.18
CA LEU A 148 -0.82 -8.92 2.04
C LEU A 148 -1.94 -9.71 1.37
N GLU A 149 -2.17 -9.49 0.08
CA GLU A 149 -3.19 -10.25 -0.66
C GLU A 149 -2.76 -11.70 -0.86
N ILE A 150 -1.48 -11.97 -1.15
CA ILE A 150 -0.93 -13.33 -1.21
C ILE A 150 -1.11 -14.05 0.13
N ASN A 151 -0.76 -13.41 1.26
CA ASN A 151 -0.93 -13.97 2.59
C ASN A 151 -2.41 -14.25 2.92
N ARG A 152 -3.31 -13.33 2.55
CA ARG A 152 -4.76 -13.52 2.70
C ARG A 152 -5.26 -14.70 1.89
N LEU A 153 -4.85 -14.82 0.63
CA LEU A 153 -5.24 -15.92 -0.26
C LEU A 153 -4.72 -17.26 0.27
N GLN A 154 -3.49 -17.31 0.77
CA GLN A 154 -2.92 -18.51 1.40
C GLN A 154 -3.72 -18.94 2.65
N LEU A 155 -4.13 -17.99 3.49
CA LEU A 155 -4.95 -18.28 4.66
C LEU A 155 -6.33 -18.86 4.28
N ILE A 156 -6.95 -18.31 3.23
CA ILE A 156 -8.23 -18.81 2.70
C ILE A 156 -8.08 -20.25 2.18
N ILE A 157 -6.98 -20.55 1.48
CA ILE A 157 -6.70 -21.90 0.98
C ILE A 157 -6.53 -22.87 2.15
N SER A 158 -5.71 -22.52 3.15
CA SER A 158 -5.48 -23.35 4.34
C SER A 158 -6.80 -23.72 5.05
N HIS A 159 -7.67 -22.72 5.27
CA HIS A 159 -8.96 -22.96 5.90
C HIS A 159 -9.89 -23.81 5.01
N LYS A 160 -9.86 -23.63 3.69
CA LYS A 160 -10.64 -24.46 2.77
C LYS A 160 -10.19 -25.93 2.79
N ASP A 161 -8.89 -26.18 2.89
CA ASP A 161 -8.37 -27.54 2.99
C ASP A 161 -8.82 -28.22 4.29
N GLU A 162 -8.84 -27.48 5.39
CA GLU A 162 -9.34 -27.98 6.68
C GLU A 162 -10.83 -28.36 6.62
N ILE A 163 -11.65 -27.53 5.96
CA ILE A 163 -13.08 -27.80 5.72
C ILE A 163 -13.26 -29.05 4.85
N ILE A 164 -12.45 -29.19 3.80
CA ILE A 164 -12.52 -30.37 2.92
C ILE A 164 -12.20 -31.64 3.70
N GLU A 165 -11.19 -31.63 4.56
CA GLU A 165 -10.84 -32.78 5.40
C GLU A 165 -11.93 -33.12 6.42
N THR A 166 -12.61 -32.11 6.97
CA THR A 166 -13.79 -32.34 7.84
C THR A 166 -14.93 -33.01 7.09
N LEU A 167 -15.29 -32.49 5.91
CA LEU A 167 -16.36 -33.04 5.08
C LEU A 167 -16.05 -34.46 4.59
N LYS A 168 -14.78 -34.78 4.31
CA LYS A 168 -14.36 -36.15 3.98
C LYS A 168 -14.56 -37.11 5.14
N ARG A 169 -14.19 -36.70 6.36
CA ARG A 169 -14.41 -37.50 7.57
C ARG A 169 -15.90 -37.76 7.81
N GLU A 170 -16.73 -36.73 7.71
CA GLU A 170 -18.19 -36.87 7.86
C GLU A 170 -18.78 -37.83 6.83
N ASN A 171 -18.39 -37.70 5.55
CA ASN A 171 -18.85 -38.62 4.51
C ASN A 171 -18.44 -40.07 4.76
N ASN A 172 -17.23 -40.31 5.27
CA ASN A 172 -16.77 -41.65 5.59
C ASN A 172 -17.60 -42.27 6.71
N LEU A 173 -17.85 -41.52 7.80
CA LEU A 173 -18.71 -41.95 8.90
C LEU A 173 -20.14 -42.24 8.43
N LEU A 174 -20.70 -41.39 7.56
CA LEU A 174 -22.03 -41.62 6.99
C LEU A 174 -22.08 -42.87 6.10
N GLN A 175 -21.01 -43.16 5.36
CA GLN A 175 -20.91 -44.40 4.58
C GLN A 175 -20.83 -45.63 5.49
N GLU A 176 -20.05 -45.58 6.57
CA GLU A 176 -19.93 -46.65 7.56
C GLU A 176 -21.27 -46.94 8.23
N ILE A 177 -21.97 -45.91 8.71
CA ILE A 177 -23.32 -46.04 9.29
C ILE A 177 -24.29 -46.67 8.29
N ASN A 178 -24.28 -46.22 7.03
CA ASN A 178 -25.15 -46.78 6.00
C ASN A 178 -24.86 -48.26 5.72
N ASN A 179 -23.58 -48.69 5.77
CA ASN A 179 -23.21 -50.09 5.60
C ASN A 179 -23.72 -50.94 6.76
N LEU A 180 -23.51 -50.49 8.01
CA LEU A 180 -24.03 -51.17 9.21
C LEU A 180 -25.55 -51.30 9.22
N LEU A 181 -26.27 -50.28 8.74
CA LEU A 181 -27.73 -50.33 8.61
C LEU A 181 -28.22 -51.27 7.52
N LYS A 182 -27.46 -51.44 6.43
CA LYS A 182 -27.78 -52.42 5.38
C LYS A 182 -27.57 -53.85 5.86
N ASP A 183 -26.52 -54.09 6.63
CA ASP A 183 -26.21 -55.42 7.17
C ASP A 183 -27.25 -55.88 8.20
N ASN A 184 -27.82 -54.96 9.00
CA ASN A 184 -28.91 -55.25 9.94
C ASN A 184 -30.29 -55.50 9.30
N LYS A 185 -30.43 -55.28 7.98
CA LYS A 185 -31.68 -55.54 7.23
C LYS A 185 -31.71 -56.90 6.52
N LYS A 186 -30.63 -57.69 6.61
CA LYS A 186 -30.58 -59.10 6.19
C LYS A 186 -30.94 -60.02 7.35
#